data_AF-A0A6A3KDY7-F1
#
_entry.id   AF-A0A6A3KDY7-F1
#
_cell.length_a   1.000
_cell.length_b   1.000
_cell.length_c   1.000
_cell.angle_alpha   90.00
_cell.angle_beta   90.00
_cell.angle_gamma   90.00
#
_symmetry.space_group_name_H-M   'P 1'
#
loop_
_entity.id
_entity.type
_entity.pdbx_description
1 polymer ?
#
loop_
_entity_poly.entity_id
_entity_poly.type
_entity_poly.pdbx_seq_one_letter_code
_entity_poly.pdbx_strand_id
1 'polypeptide(L)'
;MPSSDGPSVPPPSAASSAGSSAALRDEGQPAGSTSRPSRASGVSDERDSPFIDLTTPQEFDRESEESSRASSPRPSSPRGGTTSDTAGSGQSGSAGQVTLASLEDLIHQETHCRQQENGDLARLLSFAFTHPVPPADRLQRRALLDARSVAELAHVLRGQYSPLGSAQVIADLRQELGVLQTLQGDQARRLDSLASENAELQDKVKEAELEHSLWEREAKKASPFLTSLRKALAKSDAALKLAQEKQVRKVTSAFKHSADHALQIKRLEEEVVTLTKVLADRDHAYAELHAVSTKHFEQLQESTSLLLDGGS
;
A
#
# COMPACT_ATOMS: atom_id res chain seq x y z
N MET A 1 -53.32 -33.13 39.99
CA MET A 1 -53.45 -34.28 40.92
C MET A 1 -54.94 -34.59 40.98
N PRO A 2 -55.40 -35.81 40.64
CA PRO A 2 -54.80 -37.10 40.96
C PRO A 2 -54.28 -37.90 39.76
N SER A 3 -53.56 -38.95 40.10
CA SER A 3 -52.86 -39.94 39.28
C SER A 3 -53.72 -41.18 39.00
N SER A 4 -53.44 -41.93 37.93
CA SER A 4 -53.46 -43.39 37.93
C SER A 4 -52.80 -43.98 36.68
N ASP A 5 -52.15 -45.12 36.91
CA ASP A 5 -51.11 -45.81 36.15
C ASP A 5 -51.52 -46.60 34.88
N GLY A 6 -50.59 -46.67 33.92
CA GLY A 6 -50.13 -47.87 33.17
C GLY A 6 -51.04 -48.56 32.15
N PRO A 7 -50.51 -49.41 31.22
CA PRO A 7 -49.20 -50.06 31.27
C PRO A 7 -48.27 -49.86 30.05
N SER A 8 -46.99 -50.12 30.32
CA SER A 8 -45.84 -50.18 29.42
C SER A 8 -45.48 -51.64 29.12
N VAL A 9 -45.29 -52.02 27.85
CA VAL A 9 -44.63 -53.27 27.42
C VAL A 9 -44.04 -53.10 26.00
N PRO A 10 -43.10 -53.93 25.51
CA PRO A 10 -41.69 -53.58 25.28
C PRO A 10 -41.26 -53.72 23.79
N PRO A 11 -40.00 -53.42 23.42
CA PRO A 11 -39.46 -53.83 22.13
C PRO A 11 -38.79 -55.22 22.23
N PRO A 12 -38.89 -56.10 21.21
CA PRO A 12 -38.07 -57.30 21.15
C PRO A 12 -36.66 -56.99 20.62
N SER A 13 -35.68 -57.59 21.28
CA SER A 13 -34.24 -57.62 20.95
C SER A 13 -33.84 -58.93 20.24
N ALA A 14 -32.58 -58.93 19.77
CA ALA A 14 -31.74 -60.02 19.22
C ALA A 14 -31.83 -60.17 17.69
N ALA A 15 -30.70 -60.21 16.95
CA ALA A 15 -29.46 -60.91 17.27
C ALA A 15 -28.16 -60.15 16.92
N SER A 16 -27.15 -60.40 17.75
CA SER A 16 -25.72 -60.20 17.50
C SER A 16 -25.11 -61.33 16.66
N SER A 17 -24.03 -61.03 15.95
CA SER A 17 -22.92 -61.96 15.66
C SER A 17 -21.65 -61.13 15.46
N ALA A 18 -20.77 -61.08 16.47
CA ALA A 18 -19.44 -61.73 16.51
C ALA A 18 -18.41 -60.99 15.64
N GLY A 19 -17.49 -60.20 16.24
CA GLY A 19 -16.15 -60.61 16.71
C GLY A 19 -15.11 -60.06 15.70
N SER A 20 -13.93 -59.52 16.01
CA SER A 20 -13.02 -59.70 17.14
C SER A 20 -11.95 -58.58 17.15
N SER A 21 -11.33 -58.40 18.32
CA SER A 21 -10.18 -57.57 18.75
C SER A 21 -8.90 -57.76 17.89
N ALA A 22 -7.79 -56.99 17.96
CA ALA A 22 -7.10 -56.28 19.04
C ALA A 22 -6.09 -55.25 18.42
N ALA A 23 -5.96 -54.04 18.95
CA ALA A 23 -4.89 -53.55 19.84
C ALA A 23 -3.43 -53.68 19.34
N LEU A 24 -2.78 -52.52 19.14
CA LEU A 24 -1.40 -52.28 19.57
C LEU A 24 -1.25 -50.80 19.97
N ARG A 25 -0.89 -50.61 21.24
CA ARG A 25 -0.41 -49.38 21.87
C ARG A 25 1.02 -49.08 21.43
N ASP A 26 1.35 -47.78 21.45
CA ASP A 26 2.53 -47.08 22.01
C ASP A 26 3.04 -46.04 21.00
N GLU A 27 3.59 -44.87 21.33
CA GLU A 27 3.81 -44.08 22.54
C GLU A 27 4.23 -42.69 21.98
N GLY A 28 4.06 -41.59 22.71
CA GLY A 28 4.75 -40.33 22.36
C GLY A 28 3.90 -39.04 22.35
N GLN A 29 3.56 -38.54 23.53
CA GLN A 29 3.56 -37.09 23.83
C GLN A 29 4.95 -36.71 24.40
N PRO A 30 5.35 -35.43 24.60
CA PRO A 30 4.59 -34.15 24.57
C PRO A 30 5.33 -33.09 23.69
N ALA A 31 5.07 -31.78 23.62
CA ALA A 31 4.39 -30.76 24.42
C ALA A 31 4.18 -29.51 23.54
N GLY A 32 3.34 -28.56 23.98
CA GLY A 32 3.49 -27.15 23.58
C GLY A 32 2.22 -26.47 23.07
N SER A 33 1.28 -26.18 23.95
CA SER A 33 0.25 -25.17 23.73
C SER A 33 0.89 -23.78 23.67
N THR A 34 0.51 -22.94 22.70
CA THR A 34 0.22 -21.52 22.99
C THR A 34 -0.88 -20.99 22.08
N SER A 35 -1.88 -20.41 22.74
CA SER A 35 -3.03 -19.68 22.22
C SER A 35 -2.59 -18.40 21.52
N ARG A 36 -3.31 -18.02 20.45
CA ARG A 36 -3.15 -16.71 19.80
C ARG A 36 -4.47 -15.94 19.93
N PRO A 37 -4.50 -14.79 20.63
CA PRO A 37 -5.56 -13.81 20.48
C PRO A 37 -5.12 -12.60 19.65
N SER A 38 -6.15 -11.86 19.24
CA SER A 38 -6.24 -10.86 18.18
C SER A 38 -5.58 -9.50 18.44
N ARG A 39 -5.24 -8.83 17.33
CA ARG A 39 -5.47 -7.42 16.92
C ARG A 39 -5.35 -6.30 17.99
N ALA A 40 -4.45 -5.34 17.75
CA ALA A 40 -4.62 -3.94 18.14
C ALA A 40 -3.82 -2.99 17.23
N SER A 41 -4.37 -1.80 17.04
CA SER A 41 -3.92 -0.66 16.23
C SER A 41 -3.48 0.46 17.19
N GLY A 42 -2.45 1.24 16.82
CA GLY A 42 -1.92 2.41 17.55
C GLY A 42 -0.53 2.78 16.99
N VAL A 43 -0.41 3.71 16.02
CA VAL A 43 -0.17 5.17 16.14
C VAL A 43 1.29 5.52 16.52
N SER A 44 1.81 6.56 15.84
CA SER A 44 3.14 7.22 15.94
C SER A 44 4.20 6.62 14.99
N ASP A 45 4.92 7.36 14.13
CA ASP A 45 5.34 8.76 14.18
C ASP A 45 5.41 9.44 12.80
N GLU A 46 5.13 10.72 12.87
CA GLU A 46 5.28 11.79 11.91
C GLU A 46 6.76 12.08 11.63
N ARG A 47 7.21 11.95 10.37
CA ARG A 47 8.32 12.74 9.81
C ARG A 47 8.13 12.95 8.32
N ASP A 48 7.73 14.17 8.01
CA ASP A 48 7.84 14.80 6.70
C ASP A 48 9.26 14.65 6.13
N SER A 49 9.34 14.16 4.90
CA SER A 49 10.52 14.30 4.03
C SER A 49 10.09 15.06 2.80
N PRO A 50 10.58 16.30 2.54
CA PRO A 50 10.25 16.98 1.31
C PRO A 50 11.07 16.38 0.17
N PHE A 51 10.34 15.83 -0.81
CA PHE A 51 10.84 15.53 -2.14
C PHE A 51 11.42 16.81 -2.76
N ILE A 52 12.68 16.78 -3.19
CA ILE A 52 13.27 17.84 -4.00
C ILE A 52 12.89 17.55 -5.45
N ASP A 53 11.99 18.38 -5.98
CA ASP A 53 11.62 18.44 -7.39
C ASP A 53 12.63 19.32 -8.13
N LEU A 54 13.31 18.75 -9.14
CA LEU A 54 14.33 19.42 -9.93
C LEU A 54 13.76 19.77 -11.30
N THR A 55 13.01 20.87 -11.40
CA THR A 55 12.74 21.50 -12.70
C THR A 55 12.84 23.03 -12.66
N THR A 56 13.65 23.55 -13.59
CA THR A 56 13.78 24.94 -14.12
C THR A 56 14.72 25.96 -13.44
N PRO A 57 15.54 26.71 -14.23
CA PRO A 57 16.45 27.75 -13.75
C PRO A 57 15.78 29.14 -13.82
N GLN A 58 15.99 29.98 -12.81
CA GLN A 58 15.57 31.39 -12.86
C GLN A 58 16.68 32.31 -12.33
N GLU A 59 17.17 33.15 -13.24
CA GLU A 59 18.00 34.34 -12.99
C GLU A 59 17.27 35.32 -12.06
N PHE A 60 17.98 35.96 -11.12
CA PHE A 60 18.40 37.37 -11.24
C PHE A 60 19.12 37.88 -9.97
N ASP A 61 19.99 38.85 -10.26
CA ASP A 61 20.91 39.63 -9.46
C ASP A 61 20.39 40.36 -8.20
N ARG A 62 21.40 40.66 -7.34
CA ARG A 62 21.73 41.95 -6.68
C ARG A 62 21.40 42.24 -5.20
N GLU A 63 22.41 42.89 -4.58
CA GLU A 63 22.43 43.75 -3.37
C GLU A 63 22.52 43.00 -2.01
N SER A 64 23.33 43.35 -1.00
CA SER A 64 24.37 44.36 -0.77
C SER A 64 25.18 43.99 0.50
N GLU A 65 26.46 44.40 0.50
CA GLU A 65 27.30 44.94 1.59
C GLU A 65 27.07 44.57 3.08
N GLU A 66 28.10 44.03 3.75
CA GLU A 66 28.95 44.73 4.75
C GLU A 66 29.95 43.73 5.38
N SER A 67 31.26 43.97 5.28
CA SER A 67 32.09 44.70 6.25
C SER A 67 32.50 43.86 7.48
N SER A 68 33.76 43.40 7.48
CA SER A 68 34.64 43.58 8.64
C SER A 68 36.12 43.39 8.29
N ARG A 69 36.87 44.43 8.68
CA ARG A 69 38.32 44.64 8.64
C ARG A 69 39.13 43.52 9.28
N ALA A 70 40.32 43.27 8.75
CA ALA A 70 41.56 43.34 9.53
C ALA A 70 42.81 43.50 8.65
N SER A 71 43.55 44.59 8.93
CA SER A 71 45.02 44.74 8.89
C SER A 71 45.79 44.69 7.55
N SER A 72 46.22 45.87 7.13
CA SER A 72 47.31 46.14 6.18
C SER A 72 48.69 45.77 6.73
N PRO A 73 49.65 45.43 5.86
CA PRO A 73 51.03 45.87 5.98
C PRO A 73 51.27 47.07 5.03
N ARG A 74 51.86 48.11 5.61
CA ARG A 74 52.29 49.35 4.97
C ARG A 74 53.45 49.09 3.98
N PRO A 75 53.54 49.81 2.86
CA PRO A 75 54.69 49.72 1.96
C PRO A 75 55.93 50.39 2.56
N SER A 76 57.08 49.75 2.38
CA SER A 76 58.40 50.29 2.68
C SER A 76 58.74 51.43 1.72
N SER A 77 58.99 52.63 2.23
CA SER A 77 59.71 53.67 1.50
C SER A 77 61.22 53.43 1.57
N PRO A 78 61.98 53.87 0.56
CA PRO A 78 63.23 54.60 0.80
C PRO A 78 63.11 55.99 0.16
N ARG A 79 62.96 57.06 0.95
CA ARG A 79 64.03 57.80 1.65
C ARG A 79 64.86 58.65 0.67
N GLY A 80 64.38 59.89 0.47
CA GLY A 80 65.21 60.99 0.00
C GLY A 80 66.23 61.39 1.08
N GLY A 81 67.42 61.74 0.63
CA GLY A 81 68.54 62.12 1.48
C GLY A 81 69.71 62.61 0.64
N THR A 82 69.57 63.83 0.11
CA THR A 82 70.66 64.68 -0.34
C THR A 82 71.46 65.15 0.88
N THR A 83 72.73 64.77 1.00
CA THR A 83 73.74 65.56 1.71
C THR A 83 75.08 65.39 1.00
N SER A 84 75.41 66.39 0.19
CA SER A 84 76.77 66.70 -0.23
C SER A 84 77.57 67.15 0.98
N ASP A 85 78.80 66.67 1.12
CA ASP A 85 79.96 67.45 1.57
C ASP A 85 81.24 66.66 1.25
N THR A 86 81.74 66.92 0.05
CA THR A 86 83.12 66.61 -0.36
C THR A 86 83.82 67.95 -0.52
N ALA A 87 84.72 68.28 0.40
CA ALA A 87 85.64 69.41 0.32
C ALA A 87 86.93 69.01 1.07
N GLY A 88 88.15 69.23 0.61
CA GLY A 88 88.71 69.71 -0.65
C GLY A 88 90.00 68.89 -0.90
N SER A 89 90.90 69.20 -1.82
CA SER A 89 91.20 70.41 -2.56
C SER A 89 92.15 69.97 -3.68
N GLY A 90 92.01 70.58 -4.85
CA GLY A 90 93.06 70.53 -5.87
C GLY A 90 92.73 69.63 -7.03
N GLN A 91 91.80 70.06 -7.88
CA GLN A 91 92.19 70.63 -9.18
C GLN A 91 90.93 71.09 -9.91
N SER A 92 90.85 72.41 -10.07
CA SER A 92 89.86 73.14 -10.84
C SER A 92 89.71 72.57 -12.25
N GLY A 93 88.47 72.31 -12.69
CA GLY A 93 88.25 71.82 -14.04
C GLY A 93 86.80 71.72 -14.45
N SER A 94 86.20 72.86 -14.78
CA SER A 94 85.04 73.01 -15.65
C SER A 94 83.69 72.55 -15.09
N ALA A 95 82.82 73.52 -14.80
CA ALA A 95 81.41 73.35 -15.13
C ALA A 95 81.37 73.05 -16.64
N GLY A 96 81.46 71.76 -16.98
CA GLY A 96 81.53 71.31 -18.35
C GLY A 96 80.29 71.81 -19.05
N GLN A 97 80.46 72.80 -19.93
CA GLN A 97 79.40 73.27 -20.80
C GLN A 97 78.76 72.02 -21.40
N VAL A 98 77.47 71.78 -21.10
CA VAL A 98 76.70 70.79 -21.83
C VAL A 98 76.72 71.28 -23.26
N THR A 99 77.61 70.69 -24.06
CA THR A 99 77.64 70.95 -25.49
C THR A 99 76.33 70.43 -26.02
N LEU A 100 75.71 71.22 -26.88
CA LEU A 100 74.42 70.91 -27.49
C LEU A 100 74.42 69.47 -28.06
N ALA A 101 75.55 69.03 -28.61
CA ALA A 101 75.79 67.67 -29.10
C ALA A 101 75.64 66.55 -28.04
N SER A 102 76.13 66.72 -26.80
CA SER A 102 76.00 65.68 -25.77
C SER A 102 74.57 65.54 -25.23
N LEU A 103 73.82 66.64 -25.24
CA LEU A 103 72.39 66.61 -24.89
C LEU A 103 71.57 65.99 -26.03
N GLU A 104 71.93 66.31 -27.27
CA GLU A 104 71.33 65.74 -28.48
C GLU A 104 71.56 64.22 -28.54
N ASP A 105 72.77 63.74 -28.26
CA ASP A 105 73.10 62.31 -28.19
C ASP A 105 72.32 61.60 -27.08
N LEU A 106 72.16 62.22 -25.90
CA LEU A 106 71.37 61.65 -24.80
C LEU A 106 69.88 61.58 -25.14
N ILE A 107 69.34 62.61 -25.80
CA ILE A 107 67.95 62.60 -26.27
C ILE A 107 67.76 61.53 -27.35
N HIS A 108 68.70 61.39 -28.28
CA HIS A 108 68.66 60.32 -29.27
C HIS A 108 68.74 58.93 -28.64
N GLN A 109 69.59 58.74 -27.63
CA GLN A 109 69.69 57.49 -26.91
C GLN A 109 68.41 57.18 -26.11
N GLU A 110 67.88 58.16 -25.38
CA GLU A 110 66.64 58.00 -24.61
C GLU A 110 65.44 57.71 -25.52
N THR A 111 65.31 58.44 -26.63
CA THR A 111 64.25 58.19 -27.61
C THR A 111 64.37 56.80 -28.25
N HIS A 112 65.59 56.34 -28.51
CA HIS A 112 65.84 55.00 -29.01
C HIS A 112 65.48 53.92 -27.97
N CYS A 113 65.90 54.07 -26.72
CA CYS A 113 65.54 53.17 -25.61
C CYS A 113 64.02 53.13 -25.39
N ARG A 114 63.35 54.28 -25.42
CA ARG A 114 61.88 54.39 -25.32
C ARG A 114 61.17 53.73 -26.49
N GLN A 115 61.69 53.88 -27.70
CA GLN A 115 61.11 53.23 -28.88
C GLN A 115 61.24 51.70 -28.80
N GLN A 116 62.38 51.21 -28.30
CA GLN A 116 62.60 49.78 -28.10
C GLN A 116 61.66 49.21 -27.01
N GLU A 117 61.56 49.87 -25.85
CA GLU A 117 60.67 49.43 -24.76
C GLU A 117 59.20 49.42 -25.20
N ASN A 118 58.75 50.46 -25.91
CA ASN A 118 57.39 50.52 -26.46
C ASN A 118 57.14 49.38 -27.46
N GLY A 119 58.15 49.03 -28.27
CA GLY A 119 58.09 47.88 -29.18
C GLY A 119 57.96 46.54 -28.46
N ASP A 120 58.71 46.36 -27.38
CA ASP A 120 58.65 45.15 -26.55
C ASP A 120 57.34 45.04 -25.76
N LEU A 121 56.81 46.16 -25.27
CA LEU A 121 55.50 46.23 -24.61
C LEU A 121 54.38 45.82 -25.58
N ALA A 122 54.41 46.34 -26.81
CA ALA A 122 53.44 45.99 -27.85
C ALA A 122 53.50 44.50 -28.22
N ARG A 123 54.71 43.92 -28.29
CA ARG A 123 54.91 42.49 -28.57
C ARG A 123 54.35 41.61 -27.44
N LEU A 124 54.58 41.99 -26.18
CA LEU A 124 54.14 41.23 -25.03
C LEU A 124 52.62 41.37 -24.77
N LEU A 125 52.03 42.53 -25.08
CA LEU A 125 50.56 42.69 -25.12
C LEU A 125 49.96 41.84 -26.23
N SER A 126 50.54 41.87 -27.42
CA SER A 126 50.10 41.03 -28.54
C SER A 126 50.16 39.54 -28.17
N PHE A 127 51.23 39.10 -27.50
CA PHE A 127 51.34 37.74 -26.95
C PHE A 127 50.17 37.40 -26.02
N ALA A 128 49.87 38.26 -25.04
CA ALA A 128 48.79 38.04 -24.07
C ALA A 128 47.40 37.87 -24.70
N PHE A 129 47.13 38.57 -25.80
CA PHE A 129 45.82 38.55 -26.47
C PHE A 129 45.71 37.57 -27.64
N THR A 130 46.81 36.96 -28.08
CA THR A 130 46.84 36.00 -29.19
C THR A 130 47.09 34.55 -28.75
N HIS A 131 47.36 34.33 -27.46
CA HIS A 131 47.53 33.00 -26.88
C HIS A 131 46.19 32.26 -26.70
N PRO A 132 46.20 30.91 -26.72
CA PRO A 132 44.97 30.09 -26.80
C PRO A 132 44.05 30.23 -25.58
N VAL A 133 44.56 30.74 -24.45
CA VAL A 133 43.76 31.07 -23.27
C VAL A 133 43.96 32.54 -22.95
N PRO A 134 43.04 33.44 -23.38
CA PRO A 134 43.08 34.83 -22.97
C PRO A 134 42.80 34.96 -21.46
N PRO A 135 43.19 36.07 -20.82
CA PRO A 135 42.94 36.27 -19.40
C PRO A 135 41.44 36.22 -19.10
N ALA A 136 41.01 35.21 -18.34
CA ALA A 136 39.60 35.04 -17.99
C ALA A 136 39.12 36.14 -17.02
N ASP A 137 39.97 36.52 -16.06
CA ASP A 137 39.65 37.52 -15.05
C ASP A 137 39.71 38.97 -15.59
N ARG A 138 38.68 39.76 -15.27
CA ARG A 138 38.55 41.17 -15.66
C ARG A 138 39.63 42.04 -15.02
N LEU A 139 40.00 41.76 -13.77
CA LEU A 139 41.06 42.52 -13.07
C LEU A 139 42.41 42.31 -13.75
N GLN A 140 42.69 41.08 -14.19
CA GLN A 140 43.89 40.75 -14.95
C GLN A 140 43.93 41.37 -16.34
N ARG A 141 42.82 41.35 -17.09
CA ARG A 141 42.73 42.08 -18.37
C ARG A 141 43.01 43.57 -18.19
N ARG A 142 42.53 44.16 -17.09
CA ARG A 142 42.77 45.56 -16.78
C ARG A 142 44.24 45.83 -16.43
N ALA A 143 44.84 44.99 -15.59
CA ALA A 143 46.26 45.11 -15.22
C ALA A 143 47.20 44.98 -16.42
N LEU A 144 46.86 44.16 -17.42
CA LEU A 144 47.63 44.07 -18.67
C LEU A 144 47.56 45.38 -19.48
N LEU A 145 46.38 45.98 -19.61
CA LEU A 145 46.20 47.22 -20.35
C LEU A 145 46.78 48.45 -19.63
N ASP A 146 46.83 48.41 -18.30
CA ASP A 146 47.36 49.52 -17.48
C ASP A 146 48.88 49.45 -17.27
N ALA A 147 49.54 48.36 -17.65
CA ALA A 147 50.99 48.19 -17.50
C ALA A 147 51.75 49.22 -18.35
N ARG A 148 52.69 49.95 -17.72
CA ARG A 148 53.47 51.02 -18.37
C ARG A 148 54.90 50.63 -18.69
N SER A 149 55.31 49.44 -18.27
CA SER A 149 56.64 48.89 -18.52
C SER A 149 56.55 47.41 -18.87
N VAL A 150 57.60 46.93 -19.55
CA VAL A 150 57.75 45.50 -19.88
C VAL A 150 57.81 44.64 -18.60
N ALA A 151 58.40 45.16 -17.52
CA ALA A 151 58.53 44.44 -16.25
C ALA A 151 57.19 44.21 -15.55
N GLU A 152 56.32 45.22 -15.53
CA GLU A 152 54.95 45.12 -14.99
C GLU A 152 54.13 44.10 -15.80
N LEU A 153 54.18 44.22 -17.13
CA LEU A 153 53.45 43.34 -18.02
C LEU A 153 53.93 41.88 -17.91
N ALA A 154 55.24 41.66 -17.79
CA ALA A 154 55.81 40.33 -17.58
C ALA A 154 55.41 39.72 -16.23
N HIS A 155 55.27 40.53 -15.18
CA HIS A 155 54.81 40.05 -13.86
C HIS A 155 53.36 39.58 -13.89
N VAL A 156 52.47 40.35 -14.53
CA VAL A 156 51.06 39.99 -14.68
C VAL A 156 50.89 38.70 -15.48
N LEU A 157 51.66 38.54 -16.56
CA LEU A 157 51.61 37.33 -17.40
C LEU A 157 52.19 36.09 -16.71
N ARG A 158 53.24 36.26 -15.89
CA ARG A 158 53.83 35.14 -15.13
C ARG A 158 52.84 34.52 -14.14
N GLY A 159 51.95 35.31 -13.55
CA GLY A 159 50.89 34.81 -12.68
C GLY A 159 49.81 34.02 -13.44
N GLN A 160 49.48 34.42 -14.67
CA GLN A 160 48.44 33.79 -15.51
C GLN A 160 48.88 32.47 -16.13
N TYR A 161 50.12 32.45 -16.62
CA TYR A 161 50.67 31.32 -17.35
C TYR A 161 51.74 30.61 -16.52
N SER A 162 51.66 30.70 -15.18
CA SER A 162 52.49 29.85 -14.33
C SER A 162 52.14 28.40 -14.67
N PRO A 163 53.08 27.63 -15.25
CA PRO A 163 52.82 26.24 -15.56
C PRO A 163 52.47 25.57 -14.24
N LEU A 164 51.29 24.95 -14.17
CA LEU A 164 51.01 24.06 -13.06
C LEU A 164 52.16 23.04 -13.05
N GLY A 165 52.90 22.97 -11.95
CA GLY A 165 54.08 22.11 -11.88
C GLY A 165 53.67 20.70 -12.29
N SER A 166 54.45 20.04 -13.14
CA SER A 166 54.14 18.68 -13.62
C SER A 166 53.83 17.71 -12.47
N ALA A 167 54.45 17.93 -11.30
CA ALA A 167 54.16 17.21 -10.07
C ALA A 167 52.70 17.34 -9.57
N GLN A 168 52.09 18.52 -9.70
CA GLN A 168 50.70 18.75 -9.28
C GLN A 168 49.73 18.01 -10.20
N VAL A 169 49.88 18.15 -11.52
CA VAL A 169 49.05 17.43 -12.50
C VAL A 169 49.15 15.91 -12.31
N ILE A 170 50.35 15.40 -12.03
CA ILE A 170 50.57 13.98 -11.74
C ILE A 170 49.88 13.57 -10.43
N ALA A 171 49.87 14.42 -9.41
CA ALA A 171 49.17 14.14 -8.15
C ALA A 171 47.64 14.09 -8.35
N ASP A 172 47.09 15.04 -9.09
CA ASP A 172 45.65 15.11 -9.37
C ASP A 172 45.18 13.90 -10.20
N LEU A 173 45.92 13.52 -11.26
CA LEU A 173 45.61 12.32 -12.04
C LEU A 173 45.69 11.03 -11.24
N ARG A 174 46.63 10.93 -10.28
CA ARG A 174 46.71 9.78 -9.37
C ARG A 174 45.51 9.73 -8.43
N GLN A 175 45.05 10.88 -7.95
CA GLN A 175 43.85 10.96 -7.13
C GLN A 175 42.62 10.55 -7.94
N GLU A 176 42.44 11.06 -9.16
CA GLU A 176 41.34 10.69 -10.05
C GLU A 176 41.37 9.19 -10.39
N LEU A 177 42.55 8.64 -10.68
CA LEU A 177 42.71 7.20 -10.92
C LEU A 177 42.30 6.38 -9.68
N GLY A 178 42.65 6.84 -8.48
CA GLY A 178 42.22 6.22 -7.22
C GLY A 178 40.70 6.23 -7.07
N VAL A 179 40.04 7.36 -7.35
CA VAL A 179 38.57 7.46 -7.33
C VAL A 179 37.94 6.51 -8.34
N LEU A 180 38.44 6.48 -9.59
CA LEU A 180 37.93 5.59 -10.63
C LEU A 180 38.09 4.11 -10.26
N GLN A 181 39.21 3.71 -9.64
CA GLN A 181 39.41 2.35 -9.16
C GLN A 181 38.41 1.96 -8.07
N THR A 182 38.11 2.87 -7.13
CA THR A 182 37.10 2.62 -6.10
C THR A 182 35.71 2.47 -6.70
N LEU A 183 35.33 3.35 -7.63
CA LEU A 183 34.04 3.29 -8.32
C LEU A 183 33.89 2.00 -9.14
N GLN A 184 34.95 1.59 -9.83
CA GLN A 184 34.95 0.32 -10.57
C GLN A 184 34.77 -0.88 -9.64
N GLY A 185 35.44 -0.87 -8.47
CA GLY A 185 35.27 -1.90 -7.45
C GLY A 185 33.85 -1.94 -6.87
N ASP A 186 33.25 -0.78 -6.62
CA ASP A 186 31.85 -0.68 -6.19
C ASP A 186 30.88 -1.19 -7.25
N GLN A 187 31.12 -0.87 -8.52
CA GLN A 187 30.30 -1.37 -9.63
C GLN A 187 30.38 -2.89 -9.74
N ALA A 188 31.58 -3.47 -9.63
CA ALA A 188 31.75 -4.93 -9.62
C ALA A 188 30.95 -5.59 -8.50
N ARG A 189 31.07 -5.07 -7.26
CA ARG A 189 30.30 -5.58 -6.11
C ARG A 189 28.79 -5.50 -6.32
N ARG A 190 28.29 -4.41 -6.92
CA ARG A 190 26.86 -4.26 -7.26
C ARG A 190 26.41 -5.28 -8.30
N LEU A 191 27.23 -5.53 -9.32
CA LEU A 191 26.93 -6.54 -10.34
C LEU A 191 26.89 -7.95 -9.73
N ASP A 192 27.83 -8.28 -8.85
CA ASP A 192 27.83 -9.57 -8.14
C ASP A 192 26.60 -9.72 -7.24
N SER A 193 26.22 -8.66 -6.52
CA SER A 193 24.99 -8.65 -5.70
C SER A 193 23.75 -8.88 -6.57
N LEU A 194 23.61 -8.17 -7.69
CA LEU A 194 22.50 -8.35 -8.63
C LEU A 194 22.49 -9.73 -9.27
N ALA A 195 23.66 -10.31 -9.55
CA ALA A 195 23.76 -11.67 -10.07
C ALA A 195 23.27 -12.69 -9.04
N SER A 196 23.63 -12.52 -7.76
CA SER A 196 23.16 -13.39 -6.67
C SER A 196 21.65 -13.29 -6.44
N GLU A 197 21.09 -12.06 -6.45
CA GLU A 197 19.65 -11.84 -6.33
C GLU A 197 18.89 -12.42 -7.52
N ASN A 198 19.42 -12.29 -8.74
CA ASN A 198 18.82 -12.88 -9.93
C ASN A 198 18.80 -14.42 -9.85
N ALA A 199 19.89 -15.03 -9.36
CA ALA A 199 19.91 -16.48 -9.13
C ALA A 199 18.86 -16.91 -8.09
N GLU A 200 18.75 -16.18 -6.96
CA GLU A 200 17.74 -16.45 -5.93
C GLU A 200 16.31 -16.29 -6.48
N LEU A 201 16.04 -15.24 -7.26
CA LEU A 201 14.74 -15.03 -7.89
C LEU A 201 14.41 -16.13 -8.90
N GLN A 202 15.39 -16.59 -9.68
CA GLN A 202 15.17 -17.71 -10.60
C GLN A 202 14.79 -19.00 -9.84
N ASP A 203 15.41 -19.26 -8.70
CA ASP A 203 15.07 -20.43 -7.90
C ASP A 203 13.68 -20.30 -7.26
N LYS A 204 13.31 -19.12 -6.77
CA LYS A 204 11.93 -18.84 -6.29
C LYS A 204 10.88 -18.99 -7.38
N VAL A 205 11.19 -18.59 -8.62
CA VAL A 205 10.29 -18.78 -9.76
C VAL A 205 10.09 -20.27 -10.05
N LYS A 206 11.17 -21.06 -10.07
CA LYS A 206 11.06 -22.52 -10.24
C LYS A 206 10.23 -23.17 -9.13
N GLU A 207 10.44 -22.76 -7.88
CA GLU A 207 9.65 -23.26 -6.74
C GLU A 207 8.15 -22.93 -6.90
N ALA A 208 7.83 -21.67 -7.24
CA ALA A 208 6.45 -21.24 -7.48
C ALA A 208 5.80 -21.98 -8.66
N GLU A 209 6.55 -22.28 -9.73
CA GLU A 209 6.06 -23.08 -10.86
C GLU A 209 5.74 -24.53 -10.46
N LEU A 210 6.56 -25.12 -9.57
CA LEU A 210 6.30 -26.45 -9.02
C LEU A 210 5.06 -26.47 -8.12
N GLU A 211 4.91 -25.48 -7.25
CA GLU A 211 3.71 -25.31 -6.41
C GLU A 211 2.45 -25.11 -7.26
N HIS A 212 2.51 -24.24 -8.26
CA HIS A 212 1.40 -24.04 -9.20
C HIS A 212 1.00 -25.36 -9.88
N SER A 213 1.99 -26.14 -10.33
CA SER A 213 1.75 -27.45 -10.95
C SER A 213 1.11 -28.47 -9.98
N LEU A 214 1.45 -28.41 -8.68
CA LEU A 214 0.83 -29.22 -7.64
C LEU A 214 -0.63 -28.83 -7.44
N TRP A 215 -0.91 -27.53 -7.29
CA TRP A 215 -2.26 -27.01 -7.13
C TRP A 215 -3.13 -27.29 -8.35
N GLU A 216 -2.60 -27.16 -9.56
CA GLU A 216 -3.31 -27.49 -10.79
C GLU A 216 -3.68 -28.98 -10.86
N ARG A 217 -2.77 -29.88 -10.45
CA ARG A 217 -3.06 -31.31 -10.34
C ARG A 217 -4.15 -31.59 -9.31
N GLU A 218 -4.09 -30.94 -8.15
CA GLU A 218 -5.10 -31.15 -7.11
C GLU A 218 -6.48 -30.60 -7.54
N ALA A 219 -6.52 -29.46 -8.21
CA ALA A 219 -7.75 -28.93 -8.81
C ALA A 219 -8.34 -29.89 -9.86
N LYS A 220 -7.49 -30.49 -10.71
CA LYS A 220 -7.91 -31.51 -11.69
C LYS A 220 -8.47 -32.76 -11.00
N LYS A 221 -7.90 -33.21 -9.88
CA LYS A 221 -8.44 -34.32 -9.08
C LYS A 221 -9.78 -33.96 -8.43
N ALA A 222 -9.93 -32.74 -7.92
CA ALA A 222 -11.15 -32.28 -7.25
C ALA A 222 -12.33 -32.09 -8.22
N SER A 223 -12.06 -31.71 -9.47
CA SER A 223 -13.07 -31.47 -10.51
C SER A 223 -14.11 -32.59 -10.66
N PRO A 224 -13.76 -33.88 -10.88
CA PRO A 224 -14.74 -34.96 -10.98
C PRO A 224 -15.57 -35.12 -9.71
N PHE A 225 -15.00 -34.96 -8.52
CA PHE A 225 -15.77 -35.01 -7.26
C PHE A 225 -16.83 -33.92 -7.20
N LEU A 226 -16.49 -32.67 -7.54
CA LEU A 226 -17.44 -31.57 -7.61
C LEU A 226 -18.52 -31.82 -8.65
N THR A 227 -18.19 -32.38 -9.81
CA THR A 227 -19.21 -32.73 -10.82
C THR A 227 -20.15 -33.85 -10.34
N SER A 228 -19.61 -34.86 -9.65
CA SER A 228 -20.40 -35.96 -9.07
C SER A 228 -21.35 -35.44 -7.97
N LEU A 229 -20.85 -34.57 -7.10
CA LEU A 229 -21.64 -33.92 -6.05
C LEU A 229 -22.79 -33.10 -6.64
N ARG A 230 -22.52 -32.28 -7.68
CA ARG A 230 -23.58 -31.54 -8.39
C ARG A 230 -24.65 -32.46 -8.98
N LYS A 231 -24.25 -33.60 -9.56
CA LYS A 231 -25.19 -34.59 -10.09
C LYS A 231 -26.01 -35.25 -8.98
N ALA A 232 -25.39 -35.59 -7.85
CA ALA A 232 -26.07 -36.17 -6.70
C ALA A 232 -27.09 -35.18 -6.12
N LEU A 233 -26.72 -33.91 -5.99
CA LEU A 233 -27.60 -32.84 -5.53
C LEU A 233 -28.81 -32.65 -6.46
N ALA A 234 -28.58 -32.61 -7.78
CA ALA A 234 -29.67 -32.52 -8.74
C ALA A 234 -30.64 -33.71 -8.64
N LYS A 235 -30.13 -34.92 -8.39
CA LYS A 235 -30.96 -36.12 -8.18
C LYS A 235 -31.75 -36.04 -6.88
N SER A 236 -31.13 -35.60 -5.77
CA SER A 236 -31.83 -35.46 -4.50
C SER A 236 -32.90 -34.39 -4.55
N ASP A 237 -32.65 -33.27 -5.23
CA ASP A 237 -33.62 -32.19 -5.40
C ASP A 237 -34.85 -32.66 -6.19
N ALA A 238 -34.63 -33.44 -7.26
CA ALA A 238 -35.72 -34.04 -8.02
C ALA A 238 -36.54 -35.04 -7.19
N ALA A 239 -35.86 -35.88 -6.40
CA ALA A 239 -36.52 -36.83 -5.51
C ALA A 239 -37.34 -36.13 -4.41
N LEU A 240 -36.80 -35.05 -3.84
CA LEU A 240 -37.47 -34.24 -2.83
C LEU A 240 -38.74 -33.60 -3.41
N LYS A 241 -38.67 -32.99 -4.59
CA LYS A 241 -39.86 -32.43 -5.27
C LYS A 241 -40.94 -33.48 -5.49
N LEU A 242 -40.56 -34.67 -5.97
CA LEU A 242 -41.51 -35.76 -6.19
C LEU A 242 -42.15 -36.23 -4.87
N ALA A 243 -41.36 -36.36 -3.80
CA ALA A 243 -41.86 -36.72 -2.48
C ALA A 243 -42.82 -35.65 -1.92
N GLN A 244 -42.48 -34.37 -2.09
CA GLN A 244 -43.32 -33.24 -1.71
C GLN A 244 -44.65 -33.27 -2.47
N GLU A 245 -44.64 -33.43 -3.79
CA GLU A 245 -45.87 -33.52 -4.57
C GLU A 245 -46.74 -34.71 -4.15
N LYS A 246 -46.12 -35.87 -3.88
CA LYS A 246 -46.84 -37.05 -3.37
C LYS A 246 -47.53 -36.73 -2.04
N GLN A 247 -46.85 -36.02 -1.14
CA GLN A 247 -47.44 -35.65 0.15
C GLN A 247 -48.55 -34.61 0.00
N VAL A 248 -48.37 -33.60 -0.87
CA VAL A 248 -49.41 -32.61 -1.18
C VAL A 248 -50.65 -33.31 -1.74
N ARG A 249 -50.49 -34.25 -2.68
CA ARG A 249 -51.63 -35.03 -3.23
C ARG A 249 -52.36 -35.79 -2.12
N LYS A 250 -51.65 -36.46 -1.21
CA LYS A 250 -52.25 -37.18 -0.08
C LYS A 250 -53.04 -36.25 0.84
N VAL A 251 -52.45 -35.12 1.22
CA VAL A 251 -53.10 -34.12 2.10
C VAL A 251 -54.36 -33.57 1.41
N THR A 252 -54.26 -33.20 0.14
CA THR A 252 -55.41 -32.71 -0.63
C THR A 252 -56.51 -33.77 -0.75
N SER A 253 -56.18 -35.05 -0.97
CA SER A 253 -57.19 -36.11 -1.00
C SER A 253 -57.84 -36.36 0.36
N ALA A 254 -57.05 -36.33 1.45
CA ALA A 254 -57.58 -36.49 2.80
C ALA A 254 -58.51 -35.33 3.17
N PHE A 255 -58.16 -34.09 2.78
CA PHE A 255 -59.00 -32.93 3.01
C PHE A 255 -60.32 -33.01 2.23
N LYS A 256 -60.29 -33.45 0.96
CA LYS A 256 -61.52 -33.71 0.19
C LYS A 256 -62.41 -34.75 0.88
N HIS A 257 -61.81 -35.87 1.27
CA HIS A 257 -62.55 -36.92 1.97
C HIS A 257 -63.16 -36.44 3.29
N SER A 258 -62.41 -35.65 4.07
CA SER A 258 -62.91 -35.04 5.30
C SER A 258 -64.06 -34.06 5.04
N ALA A 259 -64.01 -33.29 3.96
CA ALA A 259 -65.08 -32.37 3.59
C ALA A 259 -66.36 -33.12 3.21
N ASP A 260 -66.24 -34.22 2.45
CA ASP A 260 -67.37 -35.09 2.10
C ASP A 260 -68.00 -35.71 3.35
N HIS A 261 -67.19 -36.19 4.29
CA HIS A 261 -67.67 -36.71 5.59
C HIS A 261 -68.38 -35.64 6.41
N ALA A 262 -67.85 -34.41 6.46
CA ALA A 262 -68.51 -33.31 7.17
C ALA A 262 -69.90 -33.00 6.57
N LEU A 263 -70.08 -33.11 5.25
CA LEU A 263 -71.39 -32.96 4.61
C LEU A 263 -72.34 -34.12 4.96
N GLN A 264 -71.83 -35.35 5.06
CA GLN A 264 -72.63 -36.49 5.49
C GLN A 264 -73.10 -36.34 6.93
N ILE A 265 -72.22 -35.90 7.84
CA ILE A 265 -72.57 -35.64 9.24
C ILE A 265 -73.69 -34.60 9.31
N LYS A 266 -73.58 -33.47 8.59
CA LYS A 266 -74.64 -32.45 8.56
C LYS A 266 -75.99 -32.99 8.11
N ARG A 267 -76.02 -33.84 7.07
CA ARG A 267 -77.26 -34.48 6.61
C ARG A 267 -77.86 -35.39 7.68
N LEU A 268 -77.02 -36.19 8.35
CA LEU A 268 -77.48 -37.07 9.44
C LEU A 268 -77.96 -36.26 10.64
N GLU A 269 -77.30 -35.15 10.98
CA GLU A 269 -77.75 -34.22 12.03
C GLU A 269 -79.14 -33.65 11.70
N GLU A 270 -79.36 -33.21 10.46
CA GLU A 270 -80.66 -32.75 9.97
C GLU A 270 -81.72 -33.86 10.08
N GLU A 271 -81.39 -35.09 9.66
CA GLU A 271 -82.29 -36.24 9.74
C GLU A 271 -82.66 -36.57 11.20
N VAL A 272 -81.68 -36.59 12.12
CA VAL A 272 -81.91 -36.80 13.56
C VAL A 272 -82.84 -35.73 14.12
N VAL A 273 -82.67 -34.46 13.75
CA VAL A 273 -83.58 -33.37 14.17
C VAL A 273 -85.00 -33.63 13.68
N THR A 274 -85.17 -34.02 12.42
CA THR A 274 -86.52 -34.32 11.88
C THR A 274 -87.18 -35.51 12.57
N LEU A 275 -86.45 -36.61 12.77
CA LEU A 275 -86.97 -37.80 13.45
C LEU A 275 -87.30 -37.52 14.91
N THR A 276 -86.49 -36.71 15.60
CA THR A 276 -86.76 -36.30 16.98
C THR A 276 -88.07 -35.53 17.08
N LYS A 277 -88.36 -34.65 16.11
CA LYS A 277 -89.64 -33.93 16.04
C LYS A 277 -90.82 -34.89 15.82
N VAL A 278 -90.71 -35.81 14.86
CA VAL A 278 -91.75 -36.82 14.59
C VAL A 278 -92.02 -37.68 15.83
N LEU A 279 -90.98 -38.05 16.56
CA LEU A 279 -91.12 -38.81 17.80
C LEU A 279 -91.87 -38.02 18.87
N ALA A 280 -91.53 -36.74 19.06
CA ALA A 280 -92.22 -35.86 20.00
C ALA A 280 -93.71 -35.68 19.65
N ASP A 281 -94.04 -35.48 18.36
CA ASP A 281 -95.42 -35.38 17.89
C ASP A 281 -96.21 -36.68 18.16
N ARG A 282 -95.57 -37.84 17.94
CA ARG A 282 -96.16 -39.16 18.22
C ARG A 282 -96.38 -39.38 19.71
N ASP A 283 -95.40 -39.03 20.55
CA ASP A 283 -95.51 -39.18 22.00
C ASP A 283 -96.61 -38.26 22.57
N HIS A 284 -96.80 -37.07 21.99
CA HIS A 284 -97.94 -36.20 22.30
C HIS A 284 -99.29 -36.86 21.93
N ALA A 285 -99.42 -37.42 20.72
CA ALA A 285 -100.62 -38.13 20.30
C ALA A 285 -100.93 -39.37 21.17
N TYR A 286 -99.91 -40.11 21.60
CA TYR A 286 -100.09 -41.21 22.55
C TYR A 286 -100.56 -40.74 23.91
N ALA A 287 -100.06 -39.60 24.41
CA ALA A 287 -100.53 -39.02 25.66
C ALA A 287 -102.01 -38.60 25.58
N GLU A 288 -102.44 -38.01 24.46
CA GLU A 288 -103.85 -37.67 24.22
C GLU A 288 -104.73 -38.92 24.17
N LEU A 289 -104.32 -39.95 23.42
CA LEU A 289 -105.06 -41.21 23.33
C LEU A 289 -105.18 -41.88 24.72
N HIS A 290 -104.09 -41.88 25.49
CA HIS A 290 -104.11 -42.37 26.85
C HIS A 290 -105.10 -41.59 27.72
N ALA A 291 -105.09 -40.26 27.65
CA ALA A 291 -106.05 -39.41 28.39
C ALA A 291 -107.51 -39.68 28.00
N VAL A 292 -107.81 -39.88 26.71
CA VAL A 292 -109.15 -40.25 26.23
C VAL A 292 -109.56 -41.63 26.75
N SER A 293 -108.65 -42.61 26.67
CA SER A 293 -108.89 -43.97 27.17
C SER A 293 -109.18 -43.98 28.67
N THR A 294 -108.39 -43.25 29.47
CA THR A 294 -108.60 -43.10 30.92
C THR A 294 -109.97 -42.49 31.21
N LYS A 295 -110.34 -41.38 30.54
CA LYS A 295 -111.66 -40.76 30.70
C LYS A 295 -112.80 -41.70 30.34
N HIS A 296 -112.68 -42.44 29.24
CA HIS A 296 -113.70 -43.42 28.84
C HIS A 296 -113.86 -44.55 29.87
N PHE A 297 -112.74 -45.01 30.44
CA PHE A 297 -112.76 -46.00 31.51
C PHE A 297 -113.42 -45.46 32.79
N GLU A 298 -113.08 -44.24 33.20
CA GLU A 298 -113.75 -43.54 34.31
C GLU A 298 -115.27 -43.42 34.06
N GLN A 299 -115.68 -43.00 32.86
CA GLN A 299 -117.10 -42.92 32.47
C GLN A 299 -117.81 -44.28 32.55
N LEU A 300 -117.16 -45.37 32.16
CA LEU A 300 -117.71 -46.73 32.30
C LEU A 300 -117.88 -47.13 33.77
N GLN A 301 -116.91 -46.77 34.63
CA GLN A 301 -117.01 -47.01 36.07
C GLN A 301 -118.14 -46.20 36.71
N GLU A 302 -118.25 -44.90 36.38
CA GLU A 302 -119.33 -44.03 36.85
C GLU A 302 -120.70 -44.53 36.39
N SER A 303 -120.85 -44.90 35.12
CA SER A 303 -122.08 -45.47 34.57
C SER A 303 -122.48 -46.76 35.31
N THR A 304 -121.52 -47.66 35.56
CA THR A 304 -121.77 -48.89 36.32
C THR A 304 -122.16 -48.60 37.76
N SER A 305 -121.52 -47.62 38.41
CA SER A 305 -121.87 -47.17 39.76
C SER A 305 -123.29 -46.59 39.82
N LEU A 306 -123.68 -45.73 38.87
CA LEU A 306 -125.03 -45.17 38.79
C LEU A 306 -126.09 -46.25 38.56
N LEU A 307 -125.78 -47.29 37.78
CA LEU A 307 -126.68 -48.41 37.54
C LEU A 307 -126.88 -49.29 38.79
N LEU A 308 -125.87 -49.36 39.67
CA LEU A 308 -125.92 -50.08 40.94
C LEU A 308 -126.55 -49.25 42.08
N ASP A 309 -126.41 -47.92 42.07
CA ASP A 309 -126.89 -47.02 43.13
C ASP A 309 -128.30 -46.44 42.85
N GLY A 310 -128.75 -46.40 41.59
CA GLY A 310 -130.10 -45.97 41.18
C GLY A 310 -131.21 -47.01 41.41
N GLY A 311 -130.90 -48.12 42.11
CA GLY A 311 -131.79 -49.24 42.41
C GLY A 311 -132.26 -49.33 43.86
N SER A 312 -132.27 -48.24 44.63
CA SER A 312 -132.91 -48.13 45.96
C SER A 312 -134.10 -47.18 45.94
#